data_AF-A0A7X6N1G1-F1
#
_entry.id   AF-A0A7X6N1G1-F1
#
_cell.length_a   1.000
_cell.length_b   1.000
_cell.length_c   1.000
_cell.angle_alpha   90.00
_cell.angle_beta   90.00
_cell.angle_gamma   90.00
#
_symmetry.space_group_name_H-M   'P 1'
#
loop_
_entity.id
_entity.type
_entity.pdbx_description
1 polymer ?
#
loop_
_entity_poly.entity_id
_entity_poly.type
_entity_poly.pdbx_seq_one_letter_code
_entity_poly.pdbx_strand_id
1 'polypeptide(L)'
;MMQKFKFELASLLEFRQQEEQNAKQAYALAQQAVIQADRATTELLNEKHAIFEYASKSVELLQAQRRYLIDIENQLTTLGLQKRQRELAVKEAQQVLRNTQQARQVIEKLYAKKFAEYQAEVKRTEQIFLDEVGTQNYLRRQVGSY
;
A
#
# COMPACT_ATOMS: atom_id res chain seq x y z
N MET A 1 32.51 24.69 -8.04
CA MET A 1 31.20 24.34 -7.43
C MET A 1 30.94 22.87 -7.71
N MET A 2 30.79 22.03 -6.70
CA MET A 2 30.47 20.62 -6.91
C MET A 2 29.11 20.45 -7.58
N GLN A 3 29.00 19.46 -8.47
CA GLN A 3 27.71 19.11 -9.06
C GLN A 3 26.79 18.52 -8.00
N LYS A 4 25.52 18.94 -8.00
CA LYS A 4 24.48 18.38 -7.13
C LYS A 4 24.22 16.92 -7.51
N PHE A 5 23.92 16.08 -6.53
CA PHE A 5 23.51 14.70 -6.77
C PHE A 5 22.29 14.65 -7.70
N LYS A 6 22.38 13.86 -8.78
CA LYS A 6 21.28 13.59 -9.69
C LYS A 6 21.09 12.09 -9.79
N PHE A 7 19.92 11.60 -9.40
CA PHE A 7 19.59 10.19 -9.55
C PHE A 7 18.95 9.94 -10.91
N GLU A 8 19.58 9.11 -11.73
CA GLU A 8 19.14 8.84 -13.10
C GLU A 8 17.77 8.16 -13.17
N LEU A 9 17.42 7.39 -12.14
CA LEU A 9 16.14 6.66 -12.04
C LEU A 9 15.10 7.40 -11.19
N ALA A 10 15.22 8.73 -11.03
CA ALA A 10 14.28 9.51 -10.21
C ALA A 10 12.84 9.43 -10.75
N SER A 11 12.66 9.60 -12.07
CA SER A 11 11.34 9.48 -12.71
C SER A 11 10.74 8.08 -12.58
N LEU A 12 11.59 7.05 -12.64
CA LEU A 12 11.16 5.67 -12.43
C LEU A 12 10.73 5.45 -10.97
N LEU A 13 11.44 6.02 -10.00
CA LEU A 13 11.08 5.94 -8.59
C LEU A 13 9.72 6.60 -8.32
N GLU A 14 9.50 7.80 -8.86
CA GLU A 14 8.20 8.51 -8.77
C GLU A 14 7.08 7.68 -9.38
N PHE A 15 7.29 7.11 -10.57
CA PHE A 15 6.33 6.23 -11.21
C PHE A 15 5.99 5.01 -10.34
N ARG A 16 6.99 4.35 -9.75
CA ARG A 16 6.76 3.20 -8.85
C ARG A 16 6.03 3.59 -7.56
N GLN A 17 6.28 4.78 -7.03
CA GLN A 17 5.52 5.32 -5.89
C GLN A 17 4.06 5.52 -6.24
N GLN A 18 3.77 6.06 -7.43
CA GLN A 18 2.40 6.21 -7.91
C GLN A 18 1.71 4.86 -8.13
N GLU A 19 2.40 3.87 -8.70
CA GLU A 19 1.86 2.52 -8.85
C GLU A 19 1.51 1.88 -7.50
N GLU A 20 2.39 2.00 -6.50
CA GLU A 20 2.10 1.52 -5.14
C GLU A 20 0.87 2.22 -4.56
N GLN A 21 0.74 3.54 -4.76
CA GLN A 21 -0.40 4.29 -4.26
C GLN A 21 -1.72 3.84 -4.91
N ASN A 22 -1.71 3.61 -6.22
CA ASN A 22 -2.87 3.07 -6.94
C ASN A 22 -3.23 1.66 -6.42
N ALA A 23 -2.23 0.81 -6.19
CA ALA A 23 -2.44 -0.53 -5.64
C ALA A 23 -3.01 -0.51 -4.21
N LYS A 24 -2.57 0.44 -3.36
CA LYS A 24 -3.15 0.66 -2.03
C LYS A 24 -4.63 1.04 -2.11
N GLN A 25 -4.97 1.95 -3.00
CA GLN A 25 -6.37 2.36 -3.22
C GLN A 25 -7.23 1.19 -3.69
N ALA A 26 -6.75 0.42 -4.68
CA ALA A 26 -7.45 -0.76 -5.17
C ALA A 26 -7.68 -1.81 -4.05
N TYR A 27 -6.65 -2.06 -3.23
CA TYR A 27 -6.75 -2.97 -2.10
C TYR A 27 -7.74 -2.47 -1.02
N ALA A 28 -7.77 -1.17 -0.75
CA ALA A 28 -8.72 -0.58 0.19
C ALA A 28 -10.17 -0.70 -0.31
N LEU A 29 -10.41 -0.42 -1.60
CA LEU A 29 -11.73 -0.57 -2.22
C LEU A 29 -12.21 -2.03 -2.19
N ALA A 30 -11.33 -2.98 -2.50
CA ALA A 30 -11.65 -4.40 -2.44
C ALA A 30 -12.05 -4.84 -1.01
N GLN A 31 -11.31 -4.40 0.01
CA GLN A 31 -11.66 -4.67 1.41
C GLN A 31 -13.01 -4.06 1.80
N GLN A 32 -13.26 -2.82 1.39
CA GLN A 32 -14.53 -2.15 1.65
C GLN A 32 -15.71 -2.92 1.05
N ALA A 33 -15.55 -3.50 -0.14
CA ALA A 33 -16.57 -4.31 -0.78
C ALA A 33 -16.89 -5.60 0.02
N VAL A 34 -15.90 -6.22 0.65
CA VAL A 34 -16.11 -7.38 1.56
C VAL A 34 -16.86 -6.94 2.81
N ILE A 35 -16.43 -5.84 3.44
CA ILE A 35 -17.10 -5.29 4.64
C ILE A 35 -18.57 -4.98 4.36
N GLN A 36 -18.87 -4.39 3.20
CA GLN A 36 -20.25 -4.12 2.78
C GLN A 36 -21.06 -5.41 2.58
N ALA A 37 -20.46 -6.46 2.00
CA ALA A 37 -21.12 -7.76 1.87
C ALA A 37 -21.42 -8.38 3.25
N ASP A 38 -20.49 -8.26 4.20
CA ASP A 38 -20.68 -8.75 5.56
C ASP A 38 -21.82 -8.04 6.27
N ARG A 39 -21.88 -6.70 6.15
CA ARG A 39 -22.99 -5.92 6.71
C ARG A 39 -24.34 -6.35 6.14
N ALA A 40 -24.45 -6.45 4.81
CA ALA A 40 -25.69 -6.90 4.16
C ALA A 40 -26.10 -8.32 4.59
N THR A 41 -25.11 -9.21 4.77
CA THR A 41 -25.36 -10.57 5.28
C THR A 41 -25.87 -10.54 6.72
N THR A 42 -25.26 -9.73 7.59
CA THR A 42 -25.71 -9.56 8.97
C THR A 42 -27.13 -8.97 9.05
N GLU A 43 -27.45 -7.97 8.22
CA GLU A 43 -28.78 -7.38 8.16
C GLU A 43 -29.85 -8.42 7.80
N LEU A 44 -29.62 -9.22 6.75
CA LEU A 44 -30.54 -10.30 6.35
C LEU A 44 -30.67 -11.40 7.39
N LEU A 45 -29.57 -11.74 8.09
CA LEU A 45 -29.63 -12.71 9.20
C LEU A 45 -30.47 -12.19 10.36
N ASN A 46 -30.29 -10.91 10.73
CA ASN A 46 -31.11 -10.28 11.77
C ASN A 46 -32.59 -10.25 11.39
N GLU A 47 -32.89 -9.92 10.12
CA GLU A 47 -34.26 -9.96 9.60
C GLU A 47 -34.86 -11.37 9.65
N LYS A 48 -34.08 -12.38 9.22
CA LYS A 48 -34.47 -13.79 9.35
C LYS A 48 -34.81 -14.15 10.80
N HIS A 49 -33.98 -13.73 11.76
CA HIS A 49 -34.23 -13.97 13.17
C HIS A 49 -35.52 -13.29 13.66
N ALA A 50 -35.76 -12.03 13.26
CA ALA A 50 -36.97 -11.29 13.63
C ALA A 50 -38.26 -11.98 13.14
N ILE A 51 -38.23 -12.62 11.97
CA ILE A 51 -39.38 -13.39 11.46
C ILE A 51 -39.70 -14.59 12.38
N PHE A 52 -38.67 -15.27 12.89
CA PHE A 52 -38.85 -16.40 13.81
C PHE A 52 -39.35 -15.99 15.19
N GLU A 53 -39.03 -14.78 15.65
CA GLU A 53 -39.53 -14.25 16.92
C GLU A 53 -41.03 -13.92 16.87
N TYR A 54 -41.60 -13.73 15.68
CA TYR A 54 -43.01 -13.40 15.49
C TYR A 54 -43.90 -14.64 15.30
N ALA A 55 -44.47 -15.15 16.39
CA ALA A 55 -45.39 -16.28 16.35
C ALA A 55 -46.76 -15.90 15.76
N SER A 56 -47.00 -16.23 14.49
CA SER A 56 -48.30 -16.08 13.84
C SER A 56 -49.25 -17.23 14.20
N LYS A 57 -50.52 -16.90 14.47
CA LYS A 57 -51.62 -17.89 14.64
C LYS A 57 -52.41 -18.14 13.34
N SER A 58 -52.18 -17.36 12.28
CA SER A 58 -52.86 -17.54 10.98
C SER A 58 -52.01 -18.37 10.03
N VAL A 59 -52.63 -19.36 9.39
CA VAL A 59 -52.02 -20.23 8.37
C VAL A 59 -51.55 -19.42 7.15
N GLU A 60 -52.32 -18.43 6.71
CA GLU A 60 -51.98 -17.57 5.57
C GLU A 60 -50.72 -16.76 5.86
N LEU A 61 -50.63 -16.19 7.06
CA LEU A 61 -49.47 -15.42 7.51
C LEU A 61 -48.23 -16.33 7.68
N LEU A 62 -48.40 -17.55 8.18
CA LEU A 62 -47.32 -18.56 8.25
C LEU A 62 -46.82 -18.94 6.84
N GLN A 63 -47.71 -19.07 5.85
CA GLN A 63 -47.32 -19.34 4.46
C GLN A 63 -46.56 -18.17 3.84
N ALA A 64 -46.99 -16.93 4.10
CA ALA A 64 -46.27 -15.73 3.66
C ALA A 64 -44.88 -15.64 4.30
N GLN A 65 -44.76 -15.86 5.61
CA GLN A 65 -43.48 -15.92 6.32
C GLN A 65 -42.56 -16.99 5.74
N ARG A 66 -43.08 -18.19 5.46
CA ARG A 66 -42.29 -19.28 4.83
C ARG A 66 -41.74 -18.87 3.47
N ARG A 67 -42.56 -18.25 2.61
CA ARG A 67 -42.11 -17.77 1.29
C ARG A 67 -41.02 -16.71 1.43
N TYR A 68 -41.20 -15.79 2.37
CA TYR A 68 -40.22 -14.74 2.62
C TYR A 68 -38.89 -15.29 3.17
N LEU A 69 -38.94 -16.27 4.07
CA LEU A 69 -37.75 -16.97 4.55
C LEU A 69 -36.99 -17.68 3.43
N ILE A 70 -37.71 -18.32 2.49
CA ILE A 70 -37.07 -18.93 1.30
C ILE A 70 -36.36 -17.87 0.46
N ASP A 71 -36.97 -16.69 0.29
CA ASP A 71 -36.34 -15.59 -0.45
C ASP A 71 -35.07 -15.09 0.25
N ILE A 72 -35.12 -14.89 1.58
CA ILE A 72 -33.94 -14.52 2.37
C ILE A 72 -32.83 -15.56 2.23
N GLU A 73 -33.13 -16.87 2.29
CA GLU A 73 -32.11 -17.92 2.11
C GLU A 73 -31.47 -17.89 0.71
N ASN A 74 -32.27 -17.61 -0.32
CA ASN A 74 -31.75 -17.44 -1.68
C ASN A 74 -30.82 -16.22 -1.76
N GLN A 75 -31.24 -15.09 -1.18
CA GLN A 75 -30.42 -13.87 -1.13
C GLN A 75 -29.11 -14.09 -0.35
N LEU A 76 -29.17 -14.75 0.81
CA LEU A 76 -27.98 -15.12 1.60
C LEU A 76 -27.04 -16.03 0.81
N THR A 77 -27.58 -16.97 0.04
CA THR A 77 -26.77 -17.84 -0.85
C THR A 77 -26.06 -17.02 -1.92
N THR A 78 -26.77 -16.12 -2.60
CA THR A 78 -26.19 -15.22 -3.60
C THR A 78 -25.13 -14.30 -3.01
N LEU A 79 -25.40 -13.68 -1.87
CA LEU A 79 -24.44 -12.84 -1.15
C LEU A 79 -23.21 -13.63 -0.72
N GLY A 80 -23.37 -14.87 -0.28
CA GLY A 80 -22.26 -15.76 0.06
C GLY A 80 -21.33 -16.02 -1.13
N LEU A 81 -21.89 -16.26 -2.32
CA LEU A 81 -21.10 -16.40 -3.55
C LEU A 81 -20.38 -15.10 -3.93
N GLN A 82 -21.08 -13.97 -3.89
CA GLN A 82 -20.49 -12.67 -4.18
C GLN A 82 -19.38 -12.29 -3.18
N LYS A 83 -19.58 -12.59 -1.90
CA LYS A 83 -18.57 -12.37 -0.85
C LYS A 83 -17.30 -13.16 -1.14
N ARG A 84 -17.41 -14.45 -1.47
CA ARG A 84 -16.24 -15.28 -1.86
C ARG A 84 -15.49 -14.68 -3.04
N GLN A 85 -16.21 -14.19 -4.06
CA GLN A 85 -15.58 -13.53 -5.20
C GLN A 85 -14.87 -12.24 -4.80
N ARG A 86 -15.45 -11.44 -3.92
CA ARG A 86 -14.83 -10.22 -3.38
C ARG A 86 -13.60 -10.54 -2.53
N GLU A 87 -13.64 -11.60 -1.72
CA GLU A 87 -12.48 -12.07 -0.95
C GLU A 87 -11.32 -12.53 -1.84
N LEU A 88 -11.63 -13.18 -2.97
CA LEU A 88 -10.61 -13.49 -3.99
C LEU A 88 -10.00 -12.22 -4.58
N ALA A 89 -10.82 -11.24 -4.94
CA ALA A 89 -10.34 -9.94 -5.43
C ALA A 89 -9.47 -9.20 -4.40
N VAL A 90 -9.79 -9.31 -3.10
CA VAL A 90 -8.93 -8.78 -2.03
C VAL A 90 -7.56 -9.45 -2.03
N LYS A 91 -7.51 -10.79 -2.16
CA LYS A 91 -6.23 -11.53 -2.20
C LYS A 91 -5.39 -11.15 -3.42
N GLU A 92 -6.02 -10.99 -4.57
CA GLU A 92 -5.37 -10.54 -5.80
C GLU A 92 -4.81 -9.12 -5.65
N ALA A 93 -5.63 -8.18 -5.18
CA ALA A 93 -5.20 -6.80 -4.94
C ALA A 93 -4.08 -6.72 -3.89
N GLN A 94 -4.12 -7.57 -2.86
CA GLN A 94 -3.05 -7.68 -1.87
C GLN A 94 -1.73 -8.16 -2.50
N GLN A 95 -1.79 -9.12 -3.42
CA GLN A 95 -0.60 -9.59 -4.12
C GLN A 95 -0.02 -8.49 -5.03
N VAL A 96 -0.86 -7.75 -5.74
CA VAL A 96 -0.44 -6.61 -6.57
C VAL A 96 0.23 -5.54 -5.69
N LEU A 97 -0.35 -5.23 -4.54
CA LEU A 97 0.25 -4.29 -3.58
C LEU A 97 1.63 -4.76 -3.10
N ARG A 98 1.78 -6.04 -2.75
CA ARG A 98 3.10 -6.59 -2.38
C ARG A 98 4.12 -6.45 -3.50
N ASN A 99 3.75 -6.79 -4.72
CA ASN A 99 4.65 -6.72 -5.87
C ASN A 99 5.09 -5.28 -6.17
N THR A 100 4.16 -4.32 -6.13
CA THR A 100 4.47 -2.90 -6.36
C THR A 100 5.35 -2.31 -5.25
N GLN A 101 5.12 -2.70 -4.00
CA GLN A 101 6.00 -2.34 -2.88
C GLN A 101 7.43 -2.87 -3.05
N GLN A 102 7.57 -4.15 -3.43
CA GLN A 102 8.87 -4.74 -3.70
C GLN A 102 9.59 -4.02 -4.85
N ALA A 103 8.88 -3.74 -5.95
CA ALA A 103 9.43 -3.03 -7.10
C ALA A 103 9.95 -1.62 -6.72
N ARG A 104 9.18 -0.87 -5.92
CA ARG A 104 9.61 0.44 -5.40
C ARG A 104 10.85 0.33 -4.52
N GLN A 105 10.85 -0.62 -3.58
CA GLN A 105 11.97 -0.82 -2.63
C GLN A 105 13.28 -1.15 -3.34
N VAL A 106 13.26 -1.85 -4.47
CA VAL A 106 14.47 -2.11 -5.27
C VAL A 106 15.08 -0.79 -5.74
N ILE A 107 14.27 0.13 -6.27
CA ILE A 107 14.76 1.43 -6.75
C ILE A 107 15.20 2.33 -5.60
N GLU A 108 14.50 2.31 -4.46
CA GLU A 108 14.91 3.05 -3.25
C GLU A 108 16.26 2.59 -2.72
N LYS A 109 16.52 1.28 -2.72
CA LYS A 109 17.83 0.73 -2.33
C LYS A 109 18.95 1.19 -3.28
N LEU A 110 18.67 1.22 -4.58
CA LEU A 110 19.62 1.75 -5.57
C LEU A 110 19.87 3.24 -5.37
N TYR A 111 18.83 4.03 -5.10
CA TYR A 111 18.94 5.44 -4.75
C TYR A 111 19.84 5.64 -3.55
N ALA A 112 19.55 4.95 -2.44
CA ALA A 112 20.32 5.07 -1.21
C ALA A 112 21.79 4.71 -1.40
N LYS A 113 22.07 3.64 -2.17
CA LYS A 113 23.44 3.24 -2.51
C LYS A 113 24.17 4.33 -3.31
N LYS A 114 23.54 4.84 -4.38
CA LYS A 114 24.13 5.89 -5.23
C LYS A 114 24.35 7.19 -4.47
N PHE A 115 23.44 7.53 -3.57
CA PHE A 115 23.58 8.70 -2.72
C PHE A 115 24.74 8.56 -1.73
N ALA A 116 24.91 7.38 -1.12
CA ALA A 116 26.05 7.09 -0.25
C ALA A 116 27.39 7.17 -1.00
N GLU A 117 27.46 6.61 -2.22
CA GLU A 117 28.63 6.72 -3.10
C GLU A 117 28.98 8.19 -3.39
N TYR A 118 27.98 9.00 -3.73
CA TYR A 118 28.17 10.44 -3.96
C TYR A 118 28.70 11.17 -2.70
N GLN A 119 28.12 10.90 -1.53
CA GLN A 119 28.58 11.51 -0.27
C GLN A 119 30.01 11.12 0.06
N ALA A 120 30.42 9.88 -0.21
CA ALA A 120 31.78 9.43 0.02
C ALA A 120 32.77 10.16 -0.89
N GLU A 121 32.44 10.35 -2.17
CA GLU A 121 33.29 11.08 -3.11
C GLU A 121 33.39 12.57 -2.76
N VAL A 122 32.29 13.18 -2.32
CA VAL A 122 32.30 14.57 -1.83
C VAL A 122 33.25 14.73 -0.65
N LYS A 123 33.14 13.86 0.36
CA LYS A 123 34.04 13.89 1.51
C LYS A 123 35.51 13.68 1.13
N ARG A 124 35.77 12.75 0.21
CA ARG A 124 37.14 12.47 -0.27
C ARG A 124 37.76 13.68 -0.95
N THR A 125 37.01 14.34 -1.82
CA THR A 125 37.48 15.52 -2.55
C THR A 125 37.63 16.75 -1.64
N GLU A 126 36.74 16.93 -0.66
CA GLU A 126 36.90 17.93 0.40
C GLU A 126 38.17 17.69 1.23
N GLN A 127 38.45 16.44 1.59
CA GLN A 127 39.65 16.08 2.35
C GLN A 127 40.93 16.36 1.56
N ILE A 128 40.99 15.99 0.28
CA ILE A 128 42.12 16.30 -0.60
C ILE A 128 42.35 17.81 -0.67
N PHE A 129 41.28 18.60 -0.84
CA PHE A 129 41.38 20.05 -0.87
C PHE A 129 41.91 20.65 0.45
N LEU A 130 41.44 20.14 1.60
CA LEU A 130 41.93 20.59 2.91
C LEU A 130 43.42 20.25 3.12
N ASP A 131 43.85 19.07 2.69
CA ASP A 131 45.25 18.63 2.79
C ASP A 131 46.16 19.48 1.90
N GLU A 132 45.73 19.80 0.67
CA GLU A 132 46.44 20.70 -0.25
C GLU A 132 46.60 22.11 0.34
N VAL A 133 45.50 22.70 0.84
CA VAL A 133 45.53 24.03 1.48
C VAL A 133 46.40 24.01 2.74
N GLY A 134 46.31 22.96 3.55
CA GLY A 134 47.15 22.76 4.73
C GLY A 134 48.64 22.73 4.37
N THR A 135 48.99 21.97 3.33
CA THR A 135 50.37 21.85 2.84
C THR A 135 50.90 23.18 2.30
N GLN A 136 50.11 23.90 1.50
CA GLN A 136 50.51 25.23 0.99
C GLN A 136 50.72 26.25 2.10
N ASN A 137 49.85 26.25 3.12
CA ASN A 137 49.97 27.14 4.26
C ASN A 137 51.19 26.81 5.13
N TYR A 138 51.49 25.52 5.31
CA TYR A 138 52.70 25.08 6.00
C TYR A 138 53.98 25.55 5.26
N LEU A 139 54.03 25.35 3.94
CA LEU A 139 55.15 25.79 3.10
C LEU A 139 55.33 27.32 3.15
N ARG A 140 54.24 28.10 3.08
CA ARG A 140 54.31 29.56 3.21
C ARG A 140 54.87 30.02 4.55
N ARG A 141 54.52 29.35 5.64
CA ARG A 141 55.07 29.67 6.98
C ARG A 141 56.55 29.35 7.10
N GLN A 142 57.04 28.29 6.46
CA GLN A 142 58.48 27.97 6.45
C GLN A 142 59.29 28.97 5.62
N VAL A 143 58.75 29.45 4.48
CA VAL A 143 59.48 30.38 3.60
C VAL A 143 59.48 31.83 4.14
N GLY A 144 58.48 32.24 4.91
CA GLY A 144 58.39 33.57 5.54
C GLY A 144 59.14 33.73 6.88
N SER A 145 59.98 32.76 7.27
CA SER A 145 60.69 32.74 8.57
C SER A 145 62.20 32.99 8.45
N TYR A 146 62.63 33.73 7.43
CA TYR A 146 64.00 34.26 7.28
C TYR A 146 64.01 35.79 7.40
#